data_AF-A0A7Y2PKX3-F1
#
_entry.id   AF-A0A7Y2PKX3-F1
#
_cell.length_a   1.000
_cell.length_b   1.000
_cell.length_c   1.000
_cell.angle_alpha   90.00
_cell.angle_beta   90.00
_cell.angle_gamma   90.00
#
_symmetry.space_group_name_H-M   'P 1'
#
loop_
_entity.id
_entity.type
_entity.pdbx_description
1 polymer ?
#
loop_
_entity_poly.entity_id
_entity_poly.type
_entity_poly.pdbx_seq_one_letter_code
_entity_poly.pdbx_strand_id
1 'polypeptide(L)'
;LDVATQYGCHHLTLQADVRPRSLSQAVKLAEGWQRLAEQVDFAVLLETHRYRLTNDLFFTLDLLAEMPDLKLLADLSHYVVGRELPLQASAEDDAMIHTILRNSWGFHGRVACSEQVQVPISFARHQPWLQRFVGWWQYGIEDWLARPDTPPSLSFTC
;
A
#
# COMPACT_ATOMS: atom_id res chain seq x y z
N LEU A 1 5.59 -13.28 14.20
CA LEU A 1 7.01 -13.03 13.89
C LEU A 1 7.81 -14.31 14.06
N ASP A 2 7.77 -14.95 15.24
CA ASP A 2 8.45 -16.21 15.54
C ASP A 2 8.32 -17.30 14.46
N VAL A 3 7.10 -17.55 13.97
CA VAL A 3 6.87 -18.52 12.89
C VAL A 3 7.60 -18.12 11.60
N ALA A 4 7.52 -16.85 11.19
CA ALA A 4 8.20 -16.38 9.99
C ALA A 4 9.73 -16.39 10.16
N THR A 5 10.24 -16.11 11.36
CA THR A 5 11.66 -16.25 11.69
C THR A 5 12.12 -17.71 11.58
N GLN A 6 11.30 -18.66 12.02
CA GLN A 6 11.65 -20.08 11.98
C GLN A 6 11.77 -20.63 10.55
N TYR A 7 10.92 -20.19 9.62
CA TYR A 7 10.84 -20.75 8.27
C TYR A 7 11.41 -19.82 7.18
N GLY A 8 11.71 -18.58 7.54
CA GLY A 8 12.06 -17.51 6.61
C GLY A 8 10.87 -17.00 5.82
N CYS A 9 10.88 -15.73 5.47
CA CYS A 9 10.02 -15.16 4.45
C CYS A 9 10.71 -13.97 3.78
N HIS A 10 10.28 -13.62 2.57
CA HIS A 10 10.75 -12.38 1.91
C HIS A 10 10.30 -11.15 2.70
N HIS A 11 9.03 -11.15 3.12
CA HIS A 11 8.40 -10.11 3.92
C HIS A 11 7.15 -10.68 4.59
N LEU A 12 6.66 -9.98 5.60
CA LEU A 12 5.37 -10.20 6.24
C LEU A 12 4.44 -9.02 5.96
N THR A 13 3.29 -9.29 5.36
CA THR A 13 2.24 -8.29 5.16
C THR A 13 1.31 -8.25 6.37
N LEU A 14 1.18 -7.08 6.99
CA LEU A 14 0.28 -6.84 8.11
C LEU A 14 -1.03 -6.22 7.60
N GLN A 15 -2.11 -6.99 7.64
CA GLN A 15 -3.46 -6.44 7.60
C GLN A 15 -3.88 -6.00 9.00
N ALA A 16 -3.66 -4.73 9.32
CA ALA A 16 -3.97 -4.17 10.63
C ALA A 16 -5.48 -4.19 10.92
N ASP A 17 -5.97 -5.26 11.54
CA ASP A 17 -7.40 -5.49 11.83
C ASP A 17 -7.93 -4.65 12.99
N VAL A 18 -7.78 -3.32 12.88
CA VAL A 18 -8.21 -2.33 13.85
C VAL A 18 -8.76 -1.10 13.10
N ARG A 19 -9.65 -0.33 13.74
CA ARG A 19 -10.16 0.94 13.21
C ARG A 19 -10.04 2.03 14.29
N PRO A 20 -8.84 2.61 14.48
CA PRO A 20 -8.66 3.70 15.44
C PRO A 20 -9.60 4.87 15.11
N ARG A 21 -10.07 5.59 16.13
CA ARG A 21 -10.97 6.75 15.94
C ARG A 21 -10.21 8.08 15.87
N SER A 22 -8.91 8.08 16.18
CA SER A 22 -8.04 9.26 16.08
C SER A 22 -6.70 8.90 15.45
N LEU A 23 -6.06 9.90 14.84
CA LEU A 23 -4.71 9.77 14.29
C LEU A 23 -3.70 9.34 15.37
N SER A 24 -3.76 9.94 16.56
CA SER A 24 -2.88 9.59 17.68
C SER A 24 -2.98 8.12 18.12
N GLN A 25 -4.17 7.52 18.04
CA GLN A 25 -4.34 6.09 18.31
C GLN A 25 -3.69 5.24 17.21
N ALA A 26 -3.82 5.64 15.94
CA ALA A 26 -3.20 4.96 14.82
C ALA A 26 -1.67 5.01 14.91
N VAL A 27 -1.09 6.19 15.16
CA VAL A 27 0.35 6.39 15.34
C VAL A 27 0.89 5.47 16.44
N LYS A 28 0.28 5.49 17.63
CA LYS A 28 0.71 4.64 18.74
C LYS A 28 0.72 3.14 18.39
N LEU A 29 -0.26 2.68 17.61
CA LEU A 29 -0.33 1.28 17.17
C LEU A 29 0.75 0.98 16.13
N ALA A 30 0.89 1.83 15.11
CA ALA A 30 1.87 1.68 14.04
C ALA A 30 3.31 1.71 14.57
N GLU A 31 3.63 2.61 15.50
CA GLU A 31 4.93 2.65 16.19
C GLU A 31 5.21 1.34 16.95
N GLY A 32 4.19 0.79 17.60
CA GLY A 32 4.28 -0.50 18.28
C GLY A 32 4.64 -1.63 17.32
N TRP A 33 4.04 -1.65 16.12
CA TRP A 33 4.36 -2.65 15.10
C TRP A 33 5.72 -2.42 14.45
N GLN A 34 6.14 -1.17 14.21
CA GLN A 34 7.51 -0.88 13.73
C GLN A 34 8.57 -1.38 14.72
N ARG A 35 8.42 -1.12 16.03
CA ARG A 35 9.33 -1.65 17.05
C ARG A 35 9.39 -3.17 17.12
N LEU A 36 8.30 -3.85 16.75
CA LEU A 36 8.29 -5.31 16.63
C LEU A 36 8.96 -5.76 15.32
N ALA A 37 8.77 -5.01 14.24
CA ALA A 37 9.41 -5.28 12.94
C ALA A 37 10.95 -5.14 13.02
N GLU A 38 11.47 -4.23 13.85
CA GLU A 38 12.91 -4.08 14.10
C GLU A 38 13.56 -5.30 14.78
N GLN A 39 12.76 -6.22 15.34
CA GLN A 39 13.26 -7.42 16.03
C GLN A 39 13.45 -8.61 15.08
N VAL A 40 13.15 -8.45 13.79
CA VAL A 40 13.29 -9.50 12.77
C VAL A 40 14.14 -9.01 11.60
N ASP A 41 14.68 -9.94 10.83
CA ASP A 41 15.58 -9.69 9.69
C ASP A 41 14.86 -9.59 8.33
N PHE A 42 13.53 -9.74 8.32
CA PHE A 42 12.69 -9.57 7.15
C PHE A 42 11.77 -8.35 7.28
N ALA A 43 11.36 -7.79 6.14
CA ALA A 43 10.48 -6.63 6.14
C ALA A 43 9.08 -6.97 6.67
N VAL A 44 8.52 -6.10 7.52
CA VAL A 44 7.09 -6.12 7.89
C VAL A 44 6.43 -4.90 7.26
N LEU A 45 5.46 -5.12 6.38
CA LEU A 45 4.82 -4.07 5.58
C LEU A 45 3.36 -3.93 5.98
N LEU A 46 2.92 -2.71 6.29
CA LEU A 46 1.52 -2.44 6.57
C LEU A 46 0.74 -2.33 5.26
N GLU A 47 -0.26 -3.19 5.05
CA GLU A 47 -1.04 -3.15 3.81
C GLU A 47 -2.00 -1.97 3.77
N THR A 48 -2.13 -1.31 2.63
CA THR A 48 -3.25 -0.40 2.33
C THR A 48 -4.51 -1.24 2.06
N HIS A 49 -5.42 -1.32 3.03
CA HIS A 49 -6.53 -2.27 2.94
C HIS A 49 -7.84 -1.69 3.49
N ARG A 50 -8.92 -1.83 2.72
CA ARG A 50 -10.27 -1.42 3.14
C ARG A 50 -10.72 -2.20 4.39
N TYR A 51 -11.52 -1.59 5.25
CA TYR A 51 -11.93 -2.17 6.53
C TYR A 51 -10.76 -2.45 7.50
N ARG A 52 -9.55 -1.94 7.27
CA ARG A 52 -8.39 -2.01 8.20
C ARG A 52 -8.00 -0.61 8.65
N LEU A 53 -6.89 -0.47 9.38
CA LEU A 53 -6.38 0.83 9.84
C LEU A 53 -6.20 1.82 8.69
N THR A 54 -5.70 1.34 7.55
CA THR A 54 -5.37 2.11 6.34
C THR A 54 -6.55 2.25 5.37
N ASN A 55 -7.79 2.07 5.84
CA ASN A 55 -8.98 2.05 4.98
C ASN A 55 -9.18 3.35 4.18
N ASP A 56 -8.96 4.50 4.82
CA ASP A 56 -9.18 5.81 4.22
C ASP A 56 -7.86 6.41 3.73
N LEU A 57 -7.87 6.94 2.50
CA LEU A 57 -6.67 7.51 1.87
C LEU A 57 -6.18 8.73 2.63
N PHE A 58 -7.06 9.68 2.98
CA PHE A 58 -6.63 10.90 3.67
C PHE A 58 -6.07 10.57 5.06
N PHE A 59 -6.75 9.71 5.82
CA PHE A 59 -6.27 9.26 7.11
C PHE A 59 -4.90 8.57 7.01
N THR A 60 -4.67 7.77 5.96
CA THR A 60 -3.37 7.13 5.74
C THR A 60 -2.31 8.15 5.36
N LEU A 61 -2.63 9.17 4.57
CA LEU A 61 -1.70 10.26 4.26
C LEU A 61 -1.31 11.06 5.51
N ASP A 62 -2.26 11.36 6.38
CA ASP A 62 -1.99 12.01 7.67
C ASP A 62 -1.09 11.13 8.55
N LEU A 63 -1.32 9.81 8.56
CA LEU A 63 -0.45 8.86 9.25
C LEU A 63 0.97 8.87 8.70
N LEU A 64 1.13 8.90 7.37
CA LEU A 64 2.44 8.98 6.74
C LEU A 64 3.14 10.33 6.98
N ALA A 65 2.40 11.41 7.18
CA ALA A 65 2.98 12.69 7.55
C ALA A 65 3.62 12.65 8.95
N GLU A 66 2.98 11.96 9.90
CA GLU A 66 3.52 11.73 11.26
C GLU A 66 4.59 10.64 11.28
N MET A 67 4.50 9.65 10.40
CA MET A 67 5.37 8.48 10.34
C MET A 67 5.95 8.27 8.92
N PRO A 68 6.87 9.14 8.48
CA PRO A 68 7.34 9.17 7.10
C PRO A 68 8.17 7.94 6.69
N ASP A 69 8.65 7.15 7.65
CA ASP A 69 9.40 5.91 7.43
C ASP A 69 8.53 4.64 7.51
N LEU A 70 7.20 4.79 7.75
CA LEU A 70 6.27 3.67 7.78
C LEU A 70 6.25 2.98 6.42
N LYS A 71 6.65 1.71 6.41
CA LYS A 71 6.75 0.90 5.19
C LYS A 71 5.41 0.27 4.87
N LEU A 72 4.87 0.60 3.70
CA LEU A 72 3.59 0.09 3.22
C LEU A 72 3.78 -1.08 2.25
N LEU A 73 2.74 -1.92 2.18
CA LEU A 73 2.44 -2.70 0.99
C LEU A 73 1.25 -2.04 0.28
N ALA A 74 1.45 -1.59 -0.97
CA ALA A 74 0.42 -0.91 -1.73
C ALA A 74 -0.50 -1.90 -2.44
N ASP A 75 -1.72 -2.04 -1.92
CA ASP A 75 -2.88 -2.47 -2.69
C ASP A 75 -3.78 -1.25 -2.96
N LEU A 76 -3.52 -0.60 -4.10
CA LEU A 76 -4.23 0.60 -4.52
C LEU A 76 -5.71 0.35 -4.83
N SER A 77 -6.09 -0.91 -5.08
CA SER A 77 -7.48 -1.27 -5.43
C SER A 77 -8.46 -0.89 -4.32
N HIS A 78 -8.00 -0.90 -3.07
CA HIS A 78 -8.80 -0.48 -1.93
C HIS A 78 -9.11 1.01 -1.93
N TYR A 79 -8.18 1.88 -2.33
CA TYR A 79 -8.44 3.31 -2.42
C TYR A 79 -9.27 3.68 -3.63
N VAL A 80 -9.06 3.02 -4.77
CA VAL A 80 -9.89 3.25 -5.96
C VAL A 80 -11.36 3.01 -5.66
N VAL A 81 -11.70 1.88 -5.03
CA VAL A 81 -13.08 1.58 -4.65
C VAL A 81 -13.54 2.39 -3.46
N GLY A 82 -12.73 2.45 -2.39
CA GLY A 82 -13.13 3.08 -1.13
C GLY A 82 -13.41 4.59 -1.25
N ARG A 83 -12.84 5.24 -2.26
CA ARG A 83 -13.03 6.67 -2.54
C ARG A 83 -13.76 6.96 -3.84
N GLU A 84 -14.25 5.93 -4.52
CA GLU A 84 -14.82 6.06 -5.86
C GLU A 84 -13.92 6.89 -6.80
N LEU A 85 -12.59 6.69 -6.73
CA LEU A 85 -11.64 7.47 -7.51
C LEU A 85 -12.01 7.35 -8.99
N PRO A 86 -12.14 8.46 -9.73
CA PRO A 86 -12.60 8.42 -11.11
C PRO A 86 -11.50 7.90 -12.04
N LEU A 87 -11.90 7.30 -13.16
CA LEU A 87 -10.97 6.84 -14.20
C LEU A 87 -10.09 7.98 -14.73
N GLN A 88 -10.69 9.17 -14.89
CA GLN A 88 -10.00 10.41 -15.22
C GLN A 88 -9.81 11.22 -13.93
N ALA A 89 -8.85 10.83 -13.11
CA ALA A 89 -8.56 11.54 -11.87
C ALA A 89 -7.78 12.84 -12.10
N SER A 90 -7.89 13.73 -11.13
CA SER A 90 -7.18 14.99 -11.09
C SER A 90 -5.70 14.77 -10.79
N ALA A 91 -4.87 15.80 -11.02
CA ALA A 91 -3.47 15.78 -10.60
C ALA A 91 -3.32 15.65 -9.07
N GLU A 92 -4.32 16.10 -8.31
CA GLU A 92 -4.37 15.97 -6.85
C GLU A 92 -4.56 14.49 -6.44
N ASP A 93 -5.45 13.77 -7.12
CA ASP A 93 -5.67 12.35 -6.88
C ASP A 93 -4.39 11.54 -7.12
N ASP A 94 -3.69 11.83 -8.23
CA ASP A 94 -2.42 11.17 -8.54
C ASP A 94 -1.31 11.53 -7.55
N ALA A 95 -1.25 12.78 -7.06
CA ALA A 95 -0.28 13.18 -6.04
C ALA A 95 -0.47 12.43 -4.71
N MET A 96 -1.72 12.16 -4.32
CA MET A 96 -2.03 11.34 -3.15
C MET A 96 -1.58 9.89 -3.34
N ILE A 97 -1.89 9.28 -4.48
CA ILE A 97 -1.47 7.91 -4.80
C ILE A 97 0.06 7.82 -4.87
N HIS A 98 0.73 8.79 -5.47
CA HIS A 98 2.19 8.86 -5.50
C HIS A 98 2.80 8.93 -4.08
N THR A 99 2.15 9.60 -3.13
CA THR A 99 2.62 9.60 -1.73
C THR A 99 2.52 8.21 -1.10
N ILE A 100 1.43 7.47 -1.33
CA ILE A 100 1.33 6.06 -0.91
C ILE A 100 2.46 5.23 -1.53
N LEU A 101 2.73 5.40 -2.82
CA LEU A 101 3.74 4.63 -3.56
C LEU A 101 5.17 4.93 -3.09
N ARG A 102 5.48 6.19 -2.78
CA ARG A 102 6.77 6.60 -2.20
C ARG A 102 7.04 5.97 -0.83
N ASN A 103 5.99 5.62 -0.08
CA ASN A 103 6.09 4.88 1.17
C ASN A 103 5.96 3.36 1.02
N SER A 104 5.75 2.85 -0.21
CA SER A 104 5.52 1.43 -0.47
C SER A 104 6.81 0.68 -0.76
N TRP A 105 6.92 -0.51 -0.19
CA TRP A 105 8.06 -1.44 -0.31
C TRP A 105 7.64 -2.81 -0.86
N GLY A 106 6.39 -2.91 -1.32
CA GLY A 106 5.78 -4.07 -1.94
C GLY A 106 4.44 -3.65 -2.55
N PHE A 107 3.98 -4.40 -3.54
CA PHE A 107 2.80 -4.05 -4.32
C PHE A 107 1.86 -5.24 -4.49
N HIS A 108 0.56 -4.97 -4.47
CA HIS A 108 -0.45 -5.89 -4.96
C HIS A 108 -0.89 -5.52 -6.39
N GLY A 109 -0.73 -6.47 -7.30
CA GLY A 109 -1.05 -6.39 -8.73
C GLY A 109 -2.54 -6.53 -9.04
N ARG A 110 -3.39 -5.85 -8.26
CA ARG A 110 -4.86 -5.94 -8.39
C ARG A 110 -5.41 -4.67 -9.02
N VAL A 111 -6.15 -4.82 -10.13
CA VAL A 111 -6.84 -3.71 -10.80
C VAL A 111 -8.26 -3.58 -10.27
N ALA A 112 -8.72 -2.35 -10.03
CA ALA A 112 -10.10 -2.03 -9.68
C ALA A 112 -10.70 -0.99 -10.63
N CYS A 113 -12.03 -0.91 -10.66
CA CYS A 113 -12.76 0.30 -11.04
C CYS A 113 -13.35 0.95 -9.77
N SER A 114 -14.01 2.09 -9.90
CA SER A 114 -14.60 2.82 -8.77
C SER A 114 -15.61 1.99 -7.96
N GLU A 115 -16.21 0.96 -8.56
CA GLU A 115 -17.29 0.15 -7.96
C GLU A 115 -16.89 -1.28 -7.63
N GLN A 116 -15.75 -1.77 -8.12
CA GLN A 116 -15.36 -3.18 -7.97
C GLN A 116 -13.85 -3.36 -7.80
N VAL A 117 -13.48 -4.10 -6.76
CA VAL A 117 -12.11 -4.60 -6.58
C VAL A 117 -11.90 -5.86 -7.42
N GLN A 118 -10.73 -5.96 -8.07
CA GLN A 118 -10.32 -7.10 -8.89
C GLN A 118 -11.21 -7.31 -10.12
N VAL A 119 -11.22 -6.30 -11.00
CA VAL A 119 -11.93 -6.39 -12.28
C VAL A 119 -11.19 -7.31 -13.26
N PRO A 120 -11.89 -8.10 -14.10
CA PRO A 120 -11.26 -8.92 -15.13
C PRO A 120 -10.54 -8.06 -16.18
N ILE A 121 -9.21 -8.14 -16.25
CA ILE A 121 -8.42 -7.27 -17.12
C ILE A 121 -8.53 -7.61 -18.62
N SER A 122 -9.07 -8.78 -18.98
CA SER A 122 -9.25 -9.20 -20.38
C SER A 122 -10.39 -8.48 -21.10
N PHE A 123 -11.28 -7.79 -20.39
CA PHE A 123 -12.40 -7.09 -21.02
C PHE A 123 -12.00 -5.69 -21.49
N ALA A 124 -12.38 -5.34 -22.72
CA ALA A 124 -12.06 -4.05 -23.33
C ALA A 124 -12.46 -2.85 -22.46
N ARG A 125 -13.61 -2.93 -21.77
CA ARG A 125 -14.08 -1.88 -20.87
C ARG A 125 -13.19 -1.64 -19.64
N HIS A 126 -12.36 -2.61 -19.24
CA HIS A 126 -11.44 -2.47 -18.10
C HIS A 126 -10.02 -2.09 -18.53
N GLN A 127 -9.74 -2.01 -19.84
CA GLN A 127 -8.42 -1.62 -20.35
C GLN A 127 -7.96 -0.23 -19.88
N PRO A 128 -8.83 0.81 -19.83
CA PRO A 128 -8.43 2.10 -19.28
C PRO A 128 -8.01 2.02 -17.80
N TRP A 129 -8.71 1.22 -17.00
CA TRP A 129 -8.35 0.98 -15.60
C TRP A 129 -7.01 0.24 -15.49
N LEU A 130 -6.80 -0.81 -16.29
CA LEU A 130 -5.51 -1.51 -16.34
C LEU A 130 -4.37 -0.54 -16.67
N GLN A 131 -4.52 0.29 -17.71
CA GLN A 131 -3.50 1.27 -18.11
C GLN A 131 -3.17 2.25 -16.97
N ARG A 132 -4.19 2.70 -16.24
CA ARG A 132 -3.99 3.56 -15.07
C ARG A 132 -3.17 2.89 -13.98
N PHE A 133 -3.52 1.65 -13.62
CA PHE A 133 -2.76 0.88 -12.61
C PHE A 133 -1.33 0.58 -13.08
N VAL A 134 -1.13 0.27 -14.37
CA VAL A 134 0.21 0.09 -14.95
C VAL A 134 1.05 1.35 -14.79
N GLY A 135 0.49 2.54 -15.05
CA GLY A 135 1.18 3.81 -14.83
C GLY A 135 1.58 4.03 -13.37
N TRP A 136 0.67 3.74 -12.42
CA TRP A 136 0.98 3.84 -10.99
C TRP A 136 2.03 2.83 -10.54
N TRP A 137 1.96 1.57 -10.98
CA TRP A 137 2.98 0.58 -10.66
C TRP A 137 4.33 0.95 -11.27
N GLN A 138 4.36 1.44 -12.50
CA GLN A 138 5.58 1.95 -13.12
C GLN A 138 6.19 3.07 -12.26
N TYR A 139 5.41 4.08 -11.88
CA TYR A 139 5.87 5.16 -11.00
C TYR A 139 6.43 4.61 -9.68
N GLY A 140 5.68 3.74 -9.00
CA GLY A 140 6.08 3.21 -7.69
C GLY A 140 7.33 2.33 -7.75
N ILE A 141 7.49 1.54 -8.82
CA ILE A 141 8.67 0.69 -9.05
C ILE A 141 9.88 1.55 -9.42
N GLU A 142 9.72 2.56 -10.29
CA GLU A 142 10.80 3.49 -10.65
C GLU A 142 11.27 4.30 -9.44
N ASP A 143 10.34 4.82 -8.64
CA ASP A 143 10.66 5.49 -7.37
C ASP A 143 11.39 4.53 -6.43
N TRP A 144 10.90 3.31 -6.24
CA TRP A 144 11.57 2.29 -5.42
C TRP A 144 12.99 2.00 -5.91
N LEU A 145 13.19 1.75 -7.21
CA LEU A 145 14.51 1.47 -7.80
C LEU A 145 15.51 2.62 -7.59
N ALA A 146 15.03 3.85 -7.50
CA ALA A 146 15.86 5.03 -7.28
C ALA A 146 16.25 5.25 -5.81
N ARG A 147 15.65 4.53 -4.85
CA ARG A 147 15.95 4.68 -3.42
C ARG A 147 17.33 4.09 -3.08
N PRO A 148 18.05 4.68 -2.12
CA PRO A 148 19.23 4.05 -1.55
C PRO A 148 18.84 2.77 -0.81
N ASP A 149 19.76 1.79 -0.79
CA ASP A 149 19.65 0.56 0.00
C ASP A 149 18.38 -0.27 -0.29
N THR A 150 17.98 -0.33 -1.56
CA THR A 150 16.89 -1.21 -2.00
C THR A 150 17.24 -2.68 -1.77
N PRO A 151 16.32 -3.47 -1.18
CA PRO A 151 16.46 -4.92 -1.12
C PRO A 151 16.69 -5.53 -2.52
N PRO A 152 17.28 -6.73 -2.62
CA PRO A 152 17.61 -7.35 -3.91
C PRO A 152 16.37 -7.70 -4.75
N SER A 153 15.17 -7.70 -4.16
CA SER A 153 13.92 -7.99 -4.82
C SER A 153 12.78 -7.14 -4.25
N LEU A 154 11.80 -6.87 -5.11
CA LEU A 154 10.56 -6.18 -4.78
C LEU A 154 9.39 -7.15 -4.94
N SER A 155 8.49 -7.19 -3.95
CA SER A 155 7.30 -8.03 -4.05
C SER A 155 6.23 -7.36 -4.93
N PHE A 156 5.71 -8.13 -5.88
CA PHE A 156 4.55 -7.80 -6.69
C PHE A 156 3.64 -9.03 -6.76
N THR A 157 2.62 -9.09 -5.92
CA THR A 157 1.77 -10.29 -5.72
C THR A 157 0.29 -9.99 -5.93
N CYS A 158 -0.58 -10.99 -6.05
CA CYS A 158 -2.03 -10.79 -6.24
C CYS A 158 -2.88 -11.68 -5.33
#